data_AF-A0A7S3WM03-F1
#
_entry.id   AF-A0A7S3WM03-F1
#
_cell.length_a   1.000
_cell.length_b   1.000
_cell.length_c   1.000
_cell.angle_alpha   90.00
_cell.angle_beta   90.00
_cell.angle_gamma   90.00
#
_symmetry.space_group_name_H-M   'P 1'
#
loop_
_entity.id
_entity.type
_entity.pdbx_description
1 polymer ?
#
loop_
_entity_poly.entity_id
_entity_poly.type
_entity_poly.pdbx_seq_one_letter_code
_entity_poly.pdbx_strand_id
1 'polypeptide(L)'
;GGRLSARSCRQMAPDDTCAEAVKALYACKGKIGLLPKQCYPLVSYRGECDGAEHELKRCLAFAAYPEAASVLYDTSRSREARRLANQKIQRKMKRNHSSCHL
;
A
#
# COMPACT_ATOMS: atom_id res chain seq x y z
N GLY A 1 -27.29 -30.02 -14.84
CA GLY A 1 -26.51 -29.24 -15.80
C GLY A 1 -27.00 -27.80 -15.78
N GLY A 2 -26.11 -26.84 -15.53
CA GLY A 2 -26.45 -25.42 -15.47
C GLY A 2 -25.29 -24.65 -14.86
N ARG A 3 -24.34 -24.22 -15.70
CA ARG A 3 -23.09 -23.56 -15.30
C ARG A 3 -23.41 -22.13 -14.85
N LEU A 4 -23.26 -21.83 -13.56
CA LEU A 4 -23.14 -20.44 -13.10
C LEU A 4 -21.73 -19.94 -13.43
N SER A 5 -21.58 -19.49 -14.67
CA SER A 5 -20.47 -18.68 -15.14
C SER A 5 -20.60 -17.27 -14.54
N ALA A 6 -20.16 -17.08 -13.29
CA ALA A 6 -19.95 -15.76 -12.72
C ALA A 6 -18.50 -15.31 -12.96
N ARG A 7 -18.20 -15.01 -14.24
CA ARG A 7 -17.11 -14.09 -14.57
C ARG A 7 -17.49 -12.72 -14.05
N SER A 8 -17.05 -12.38 -12.86
CA SER A 8 -16.85 -11.00 -12.48
C SER A 8 -15.73 -10.95 -11.44
N CYS A 9 -14.49 -11.06 -11.94
CA CYS A 9 -13.40 -10.36 -11.28
C CYS A 9 -13.71 -8.86 -11.42
N ARG A 10 -14.66 -8.35 -10.61
CA ARG A 10 -14.63 -6.94 -10.25
C ARG A 10 -13.23 -6.77 -9.71
N GLN A 11 -12.41 -6.06 -10.46
CA GLN A 11 -11.15 -5.55 -9.97
C GLN A 11 -11.54 -4.71 -8.75
N MET A 12 -11.50 -5.32 -7.56
CA MET A 12 -11.61 -4.58 -6.32
C MET A 12 -10.53 -3.52 -6.44
N ALA A 13 -10.93 -2.26 -6.33
CA ALA A 13 -9.95 -1.20 -6.24
C ALA A 13 -9.00 -1.61 -5.09
N PRO A 14 -7.68 -1.46 -5.25
CA PRO A 14 -6.72 -1.84 -4.21
C PRO A 14 -7.02 -1.18 -2.85
N ASP A 15 -7.83 -0.13 -2.84
CA ASP A 15 -8.37 0.53 -1.66
C ASP A 15 -9.38 -0.34 -0.87
N ASP A 16 -10.21 -1.15 -1.53
CA ASP A 16 -11.22 -2.00 -0.87
C ASP A 16 -10.58 -3.18 -0.13
N THR A 17 -9.49 -3.75 -0.66
CA THR A 17 -8.74 -4.83 0.01
C THR A 17 -7.91 -4.32 1.18
N CYS A 18 -7.53 -3.05 1.16
CA CYS A 18 -6.71 -2.41 2.19
C CYS A 18 -7.50 -1.44 3.09
N ALA A 19 -8.83 -1.53 3.09
CA ALA A 19 -9.72 -0.57 3.77
C ALA A 19 -9.39 -0.38 5.25
N GLU A 20 -9.04 -1.45 5.98
CA GLU A 20 -8.67 -1.35 7.40
C GLU A 20 -7.35 -0.60 7.62
N ALA A 21 -6.35 -0.83 6.77
CA ALA A 21 -5.08 -0.08 6.82
C ALA A 21 -5.28 1.40 6.46
N VAL A 22 -6.17 1.69 5.51
CA VAL A 22 -6.57 3.07 5.17
C VAL A 22 -7.25 3.75 6.36
N LYS A 23 -8.23 3.08 7.00
CA LYS A 23 -8.90 3.59 8.21
C LYS A 23 -7.90 3.86 9.34
N ALA A 24 -6.96 2.95 9.57
CA ALA A 24 -5.93 3.10 10.60
C ALA A 24 -5.04 4.33 10.33
N LEU A 25 -4.60 4.52 9.09
CA LEU A 25 -3.83 5.70 8.70
C LEU A 25 -4.62 6.99 8.88
N TYR A 26 -5.88 7.03 8.46
CA TYR A 26 -6.73 8.22 8.58
C TYR A 26 -7.02 8.55 10.04
N ALA A 27 -7.26 7.53 10.88
CA ALA A 27 -7.40 7.72 12.31
C ALA A 27 -6.12 8.28 12.94
N CYS A 28 -4.94 7.79 12.53
CA CYS A 28 -3.66 8.34 13.00
C CYS A 28 -3.47 9.80 12.57
N LYS A 29 -3.68 10.10 11.28
CA LYS A 29 -3.60 11.48 10.76
C LYS A 29 -4.54 12.43 11.50
N GLY A 30 -5.76 11.99 11.78
CA GLY A 30 -6.73 12.77 12.56
C GLY A 30 -6.21 13.14 13.96
N LYS A 31 -5.49 12.24 14.65
CA LYS A 31 -4.91 12.51 15.97
C LYS A 31 -3.85 13.60 15.96
N ILE A 32 -3.14 13.77 14.85
CA ILE A 32 -2.13 14.82 14.66
C ILE A 32 -2.69 16.04 13.90
N GLY A 33 -4.03 16.14 13.76
CA GLY A 33 -4.70 17.28 13.14
C GLY A 33 -4.63 17.33 11.61
N LEU A 34 -4.30 16.22 10.95
CA LEU A 34 -4.22 16.13 9.49
C LEU A 34 -5.46 15.45 8.88
N LEU A 35 -5.87 15.97 7.73
CA LEU A 35 -6.90 15.35 6.89
C LEU A 35 -6.33 14.14 6.11
N PRO A 36 -7.18 13.18 5.70
CA PRO A 36 -6.77 11.97 4.98
C PRO A 36 -5.81 12.17 3.79
N LYS A 37 -6.01 13.23 3.01
CA LYS A 37 -5.24 13.58 1.81
C LYS A 37 -4.16 14.64 2.05
N GLN A 38 -4.00 15.12 3.28
CA GLN A 38 -2.94 16.07 3.60
C GLN A 38 -1.60 15.33 3.73
N CYS A 39 -0.56 15.94 3.16
CA CYS A 39 0.82 15.54 3.36
C CYS A 39 1.28 15.94 4.76
N TYR A 40 2.26 15.22 5.31
CA TYR A 40 2.87 15.63 6.57
C TYR A 40 3.68 16.92 6.39
N PRO A 41 3.68 17.80 7.39
CA PRO A 41 4.60 18.93 7.43
C PRO A 41 6.04 18.43 7.58
N LEU A 42 6.89 18.71 6.58
CA LEU A 42 8.28 18.22 6.50
C LEU A 42 9.15 18.59 7.72
N VAL A 43 8.82 19.67 8.42
CA VAL A 43 9.65 20.23 9.49
C VAL A 43 9.23 19.72 10.89
N SER A 44 7.96 19.33 11.07
CA SER A 44 7.40 19.02 12.39
C SER A 44 6.92 17.57 12.54
N TYR A 45 6.87 16.80 11.47
CA TYR A 45 6.49 15.39 11.53
C TYR A 45 7.58 14.53 12.17
N ARG A 46 7.22 13.73 13.18
CA ARG A 46 8.15 12.90 13.96
C ARG A 46 7.92 11.41 13.76
N GLY A 47 7.19 11.02 12.72
CA GLY A 47 6.94 9.61 12.39
C GLY A 47 5.77 8.98 13.15
N GLU A 48 4.90 9.78 13.77
CA GLU A 48 3.78 9.30 14.59
C GLU A 48 2.85 8.33 13.85
N CYS A 49 2.74 8.44 12.52
CA CYS A 49 1.90 7.61 11.68
C CYS A 49 2.68 6.65 10.76
N ASP A 50 4.01 6.55 10.90
CA ASP A 50 4.86 5.74 10.03
C ASP A 50 4.50 4.26 10.06
N GLY A 51 4.07 3.75 11.22
CA GLY A 51 3.59 2.38 11.36
C GLY A 51 2.35 2.11 10.50
N ALA A 52 1.33 2.99 10.59
CA ALA A 52 0.12 2.88 9.79
C ALA A 52 0.38 3.08 8.29
N GLU A 53 1.31 3.96 7.92
CA GLU A 53 1.76 4.09 6.54
C GLU A 53 2.46 2.85 6.04
N HIS A 54 3.33 2.26 6.86
CA HIS A 54 4.05 1.05 6.50
C HIS A 54 3.08 -0.11 6.26
N GLU A 55 2.08 -0.29 7.13
CA GLU A 55 1.03 -1.29 6.97
C GLU A 55 0.22 -1.08 5.69
N LEU A 56 -0.19 0.16 5.41
CA LEU A 56 -0.90 0.47 4.18
C LEU A 56 -0.04 0.20 2.94
N LYS A 57 1.21 0.66 2.92
CA LYS A 57 2.17 0.41 1.83
C LYS A 57 2.37 -1.10 1.61
N ARG A 58 2.47 -1.86 2.70
CA ARG A 58 2.60 -3.33 2.66
C ARG A 58 1.35 -3.97 2.07
N CYS A 59 0.16 -3.61 2.56
CA CYS A 59 -1.10 -4.14 2.03
C CYS A 59 -1.22 -3.86 0.52
N LEU A 60 -0.99 -2.62 0.10
CA LEU A 60 -1.04 -2.22 -1.30
C LEU A 60 -0.01 -2.95 -2.17
N ALA A 61 1.20 -3.18 -1.65
CA ALA A 61 2.21 -3.97 -2.34
C ALA A 61 1.76 -5.43 -2.56
N PHE A 62 1.17 -6.06 -1.55
CA PHE A 62 0.63 -7.42 -1.67
C PHE A 62 -0.60 -7.47 -2.59
N ALA A 63 -1.47 -6.47 -2.56
CA ALA A 63 -2.62 -6.37 -3.46
C ALA A 63 -2.19 -6.15 -4.92
N ALA A 64 -1.15 -5.35 -5.16
CA ALA A 64 -0.68 -5.03 -6.50
C ALA A 64 0.22 -6.11 -7.11
N TYR A 65 1.14 -6.69 -6.32
CA TYR A 65 2.08 -7.69 -6.79
C TYR A 65 2.60 -8.64 -5.68
N PRO A 66 1.84 -9.70 -5.34
CA PRO A 66 2.14 -10.58 -4.20
C PRO A 66 3.53 -11.21 -4.21
N GLU A 67 3.99 -11.69 -5.37
CA GLU A 67 5.30 -12.35 -5.51
C GLU A 67 6.45 -11.41 -5.13
N ALA A 68 6.46 -10.19 -5.68
CA ALA A 68 7.48 -9.20 -5.36
C ALA A 68 7.33 -8.69 -3.92
N ALA A 69 6.11 -8.53 -3.42
CA ALA A 69 5.87 -8.11 -2.04
C ALA A 69 6.43 -9.12 -1.03
N SER A 70 6.26 -10.42 -1.30
CA SER A 70 6.84 -11.47 -0.45
C SER A 70 8.37 -11.35 -0.33
N VAL A 71 9.06 -11.05 -1.44
CA VAL A 71 10.52 -10.84 -1.45
C VAL A 71 10.90 -9.54 -0.74
N LEU A 72 10.14 -8.45 -0.95
CA LEU A 72 10.44 -7.13 -0.38
C LEU A 72 10.41 -7.14 1.16
N TYR A 73 9.41 -7.81 1.74
CA TYR A 73 9.17 -7.83 3.19
C TYR A 73 9.81 -9.03 3.92
N ASP A 74 10.48 -9.93 3.20
CA ASP A 74 11.24 -11.05 3.77
C ASP A 74 12.65 -10.59 4.19
N THR A 75 12.90 -10.59 5.50
CA THR A 75 14.18 -10.13 6.09
C THR A 75 15.34 -11.09 5.82
N SER A 76 15.06 -12.34 5.42
CA SER A 76 16.08 -13.30 5.01
C SER A 76 16.65 -13.02 3.62
N ARG A 77 15.99 -12.17 2.82
CA ARG A 77 16.43 -11.83 1.46
C ARG A 77 17.51 -10.76 1.47
N SER A 78 18.43 -10.88 0.51
CA SER A 78 19.48 -9.89 0.31
C SER A 78 18.92 -8.49 0.07
N ARG A 79 19.69 -7.46 0.45
CA ARG A 79 19.32 -6.06 0.22
C ARG A 79 19.06 -5.78 -1.27
N GLU A 80 19.83 -6.41 -2.15
CA GLU A 80 19.66 -6.29 -3.60
C GLU A 80 18.34 -6.90 -4.08
N ALA A 81 18.00 -8.11 -3.62
CA ALA A 81 16.74 -8.76 -3.99
C ALA A 81 15.52 -7.92 -3.56
N ARG A 82 15.55 -7.39 -2.32
CA ARG A 82 14.52 -6.47 -1.82
C ARG A 82 14.43 -5.19 -2.65
N ARG A 83 15.57 -4.60 -3.03
CA ARG A 83 15.61 -3.40 -3.90
C ARG A 83 14.96 -3.67 -5.26
N LEU A 84 15.29 -4.80 -5.91
CA LEU A 84 14.72 -5.18 -7.20
C LEU A 84 13.23 -5.47 -7.11
N ALA A 85 12.78 -6.14 -6.04
CA ALA A 85 11.38 -6.38 -5.77
C ALA A 85 10.59 -5.06 -5.60
N ASN A 86 11.13 -4.10 -4.83
CA ASN A 86 10.53 -2.78 -4.68
C ASN A 86 10.39 -2.05 -6.03
N GLN A 87 11.41 -2.09 -6.88
CA GLN A 87 11.33 -1.50 -8.22
C GLN A 87 10.21 -2.12 -9.07
N LYS A 88 10.02 -3.45 -8.98
CA LYS A 88 8.93 -4.13 -9.68
C LYS A 88 7.56 -3.65 -9.18
N ILE A 89 7.38 -3.55 -7.87
CA ILE A 89 6.13 -3.05 -7.25
C ILE A 89 5.88 -1.60 -7.67
N GLN A 90 6.87 -0.71 -7.56
CA GLN A 90 6.74 0.70 -7.95
C GLN A 90 6.36 0.86 -9.42
N ARG A 91 6.96 0.09 -10.34
CA ARG A 91 6.58 0.10 -11.76
C ARG A 91 5.13 -0.34 -11.98
N LYS A 92 4.65 -1.31 -11.19
CA LYS A 92 3.26 -1.79 -11.24
C LYS A 92 2.29 -0.74 -10.71
N MET A 93 2.61 -0.13 -9.57
CA MET A 93 1.75 0.87 -8.92
C MET A 93 1.73 2.23 -9.64
N LYS A 94 2.86 2.66 -10.24
CA LYS A 94 2.94 3.91 -11.02
C LYS A 94 1.99 3.92 -12.23
N ARG A 95 1.66 2.75 -12.77
CA ARG A 95 0.66 2.61 -13.84
C ARG A 95 -0.78 2.80 -13.34
N ASN A 96 -1.00 2.71 -12.03
CA ASN A 96 -2.33 2.66 -11.42
C ASN A 96 -2.65 3.85 -10.50
N HIS A 97 -1.67 4.61 -10.00
CA HIS A 97 -1.91 5.77 -9.13
C HIS A 97 -1.04 6.98 -9.50
N SER A 98 -1.68 8.13 -9.67
CA SER A 98 -1.06 9.45 -9.73
C SER A 98 -1.21 10.20 -8.41
N SER A 99 -0.12 10.85 -7.99
CA SER A 99 -0.02 11.98 -7.06
C SER A 99 -0.52 11.78 -5.61
N CYS A 100 0.32 11.16 -4.79
CA CYS A 100 1.10 11.86 -3.76
C CYS A 100 2.39 11.07 -3.58
N HIS A 101 3.53 11.75 -3.45
CA HIS A 101 4.79 11.07 -3.14
C HIS A 101 4.66 10.46 -1.74
N LEU A 102 4.42 9.14 -1.70
CA LEU A 102 4.51 8.29 -0.51
C LEU A 102 5.98 7.99 -0.16
#